data_AF-A0A9D9ADU2-F1
#
_entry.id   AF-A0A9D9ADU2-F1
#
_cell.length_a   1.000
_cell.length_b   1.000
_cell.length_c   1.000
_cell.angle_alpha   90.00
_cell.angle_beta   90.00
_cell.angle_gamma   90.00
#
_symmetry.space_group_name_H-M   'P 1'
#
loop_
_entity.id
_entity.type
_entity.pdbx_description
1 polymer ?
#
loop_
_entity_poly.entity_id
_entity_poly.type
_entity_poly.pdbx_seq_one_letter_code
_entity_poly.pdbx_strand_id
1 'polypeptide(L)'
;MPDWVDPSLESIEDAADLVVSGNWRRAFDHGVDEISFVDESWVPQRKEHQDLIDFWTDRKSQRPDNLFTSRMVDPTAIGKVLSKILLLDVADDGFDARYRVYGTGISSMVGKDWTGKLVSEMNRSVRSNQALFYRACYRAVFRTAKPLYTHHQPLSWIDASAWKRLILPVHDEAGVKIVRFLVCNLAEKGRELSSQEWKLLHDQRYS
;
A
#
# COMPACT_ATOMS: atom_id res chain seq x y z
N MET A 1 11.84 -14.40 18.97
CA MET A 1 11.59 -13.35 17.96
C MET A 1 12.11 -12.05 18.54
N PRO A 2 12.80 -11.18 17.77
CA PRO A 2 13.14 -9.85 18.28
C PRO A 2 11.86 -9.14 18.76
N ASP A 3 12.01 -8.28 19.76
CA ASP A 3 10.89 -7.53 20.30
C ASP A 3 10.33 -6.62 19.21
N TRP A 4 9.17 -7.00 18.67
CA TRP A 4 8.42 -6.13 17.77
C TRP A 4 8.00 -4.86 18.52
N VAL A 5 8.34 -3.70 17.96
CA VAL A 5 7.99 -2.38 18.50
C VAL A 5 7.05 -1.67 17.52
N ASP A 6 5.97 -1.09 18.04
CA ASP A 6 5.08 -0.25 17.25
C ASP A 6 5.80 1.06 16.88
N PRO A 7 5.85 1.47 15.61
CA PRO A 7 6.54 2.69 15.21
C PRO A 7 6.02 3.94 15.93
N SER A 8 6.95 4.75 16.44
CA SER A 8 6.63 6.07 16.98
C SER A 8 6.23 7.04 15.86
N LEU A 9 5.50 8.11 16.21
CA LEU A 9 5.14 9.15 15.23
C LEU A 9 6.37 9.78 14.57
N GLU A 10 7.42 10.02 15.35
CA GLU A 10 8.72 10.52 14.84
C GLU A 10 9.31 9.57 13.80
N SER A 11 9.40 8.27 14.10
CA SER A 11 9.94 7.30 13.14
C SER A 11 9.13 7.23 11.83
N ILE A 12 7.80 7.39 11.92
CA ILE A 12 6.92 7.42 10.75
C ILE A 12 7.16 8.67 9.92
N GLU A 13 7.31 9.82 10.57
CA GLU A 13 7.57 11.09 9.89
C GLU A 13 8.93 11.07 9.19
N ASP A 14 9.99 10.63 9.87
CA ASP A 14 11.33 10.51 9.31
C ASP A 14 11.36 9.55 8.11
N ALA A 15 10.69 8.41 8.23
CA ALA A 15 10.57 7.45 7.13
C ALA A 15 9.74 8.01 5.97
N ALA A 16 8.68 8.79 6.25
CA ALA A 16 7.90 9.47 5.23
C ALA A 16 8.72 10.54 4.50
N ASP A 17 9.56 11.30 5.20
CA ASP A 17 10.50 12.25 4.58
C ASP A 17 11.44 11.55 3.60
N LEU A 18 11.95 10.38 3.98
CA LEU A 18 12.80 9.58 3.09
C LEU A 18 12.04 9.02 1.88
N VAL A 19 10.75 8.67 2.03
CA VAL A 19 9.88 8.34 0.89
C VAL A 19 9.70 9.55 -0.03
N VAL A 20 9.36 10.71 0.54
CA VAL A 20 9.14 11.95 -0.21
C VAL A 20 10.39 12.37 -0.99
N SER A 21 11.57 12.22 -0.39
CA SER A 21 12.84 12.58 -1.02
C SER A 21 13.40 11.51 -1.98
N GLY A 22 12.71 10.36 -2.14
CA GLY A 22 13.21 9.23 -2.94
C GLY A 22 14.38 8.45 -2.28
N ASN A 23 14.73 8.72 -1.03
CA ASN A 23 15.82 8.07 -0.28
C ASN A 23 15.31 6.95 0.64
N TRP A 24 14.16 6.37 0.35
CA TRP A 24 13.45 5.41 1.20
C TRP A 24 14.27 4.17 1.58
N ARG A 25 15.27 3.79 0.77
CA ARG A 25 16.21 2.69 1.09
C ARG A 25 17.02 2.93 2.37
N ARG A 26 17.03 4.16 2.89
CA ARG A 26 17.63 4.49 4.19
C ARG A 26 16.73 4.14 5.38
N ALA A 27 15.42 4.00 5.16
CA ALA A 27 14.42 3.68 6.20
C ALA A 27 13.99 2.21 6.17
N PHE A 28 13.99 1.59 4.99
CA PHE A 28 13.47 0.24 4.80
C PHE A 28 14.58 -0.69 4.30
N ASP A 29 14.78 -1.77 5.05
CA ASP A 29 15.75 -2.84 4.75
C ASP A 29 15.22 -3.82 3.67
N HIS A 30 15.92 -4.94 3.51
CA HIS A 30 15.54 -6.14 2.75
C HIS A 30 14.03 -6.43 2.82
N GLY A 31 13.42 -6.56 1.64
CA GLY A 31 12.01 -6.88 1.48
C GLY A 31 11.15 -5.74 0.91
N VAL A 32 11.69 -4.53 0.75
CA VAL A 32 11.05 -3.48 -0.07
C VAL A 32 11.85 -3.31 -1.36
N ASP A 33 11.23 -3.70 -2.48
CA ASP A 33 11.87 -3.69 -3.79
C ASP A 33 11.74 -2.30 -4.44
N GLU A 34 10.58 -1.66 -4.27
CA GLU A 34 10.24 -0.40 -4.89
C GLU A 34 9.31 0.46 -4.03
N ILE A 35 9.62 1.76 -3.98
CA ILE A 35 8.68 2.82 -3.62
C ILE A 35 8.88 3.94 -4.65
N SER A 36 7.82 4.30 -5.37
CA SER A 36 7.87 5.30 -6.43
C SER A 36 6.58 6.11 -6.45
N PHE A 37 6.69 7.43 -6.58
CA PHE A 37 5.51 8.24 -6.90
C PHE A 37 5.08 7.96 -8.33
N VAL A 38 3.77 7.92 -8.55
CA VAL A 38 3.18 7.71 -9.87
C VAL A 38 3.11 9.05 -10.58
N ASP A 39 3.83 9.13 -11.71
CA ASP A 39 3.79 10.24 -12.66
C ASP A 39 3.56 9.70 -14.07
N GLU A 40 3.69 10.56 -15.09
CA GLU A 40 3.47 10.20 -16.50
C GLU A 40 4.45 9.13 -17.03
N SER A 41 5.59 8.92 -16.38
CA SER A 41 6.57 7.90 -16.74
C SER A 41 6.31 6.55 -16.08
N TRP A 42 5.41 6.49 -15.09
CA TRP A 42 5.11 5.26 -14.37
C TRP A 42 4.27 4.31 -15.24
N VAL A 43 4.78 3.09 -15.43
CA VAL A 43 4.11 2.05 -16.22
C VAL A 43 3.53 1.00 -15.29
N PRO A 44 2.18 0.80 -15.28
CA PRO A 44 1.56 -0.21 -14.45
C PRO A 44 2.03 -1.62 -14.85
N GLN A 45 2.50 -2.39 -13.88
CA GLN A 45 2.93 -3.79 -14.13
C GLN A 45 1.74 -4.75 -14.23
N ARG A 46 0.54 -4.32 -13.81
CA ARG A 46 -0.65 -5.15 -13.68
C ARG A 46 -1.85 -4.41 -14.23
N LYS A 47 -2.71 -5.13 -14.96
CA LYS A 47 -3.93 -4.56 -15.55
C LYS A 47 -4.83 -3.94 -14.47
N GLU A 48 -4.90 -4.52 -13.28
CA GLU A 48 -5.73 -3.99 -12.19
C GLU A 48 -5.23 -2.65 -11.66
N HIS A 49 -3.91 -2.42 -11.70
CA HIS A 49 -3.34 -1.11 -11.40
C HIS A 49 -3.59 -0.10 -12.52
N GLN A 50 -3.47 -0.53 -13.78
CA GLN A 50 -3.84 0.29 -14.94
C GLN A 50 -5.31 0.73 -14.86
N ASP A 51 -6.23 -0.22 -14.67
CA ASP A 51 -7.67 0.04 -14.61
C ASP A 51 -8.01 1.03 -13.48
N LEU A 52 -7.33 0.94 -12.32
CA LEU A 52 -7.56 1.87 -11.22
C LEU A 52 -6.98 3.26 -11.48
N ILE A 53 -5.76 3.37 -12.01
CA ILE A 53 -5.14 4.67 -12.28
C ILE A 53 -5.88 5.41 -13.40
N ASP A 54 -6.36 4.69 -14.41
CA ASP A 54 -7.19 5.24 -15.49
C ASP A 54 -8.50 5.76 -14.94
N PHE A 55 -9.22 4.95 -14.15
CA PHE A 55 -10.44 5.38 -13.47
C PHE A 55 -10.21 6.64 -12.63
N TRP A 56 -9.15 6.68 -11.83
CA TRP A 56 -8.84 7.83 -10.99
C TRP A 56 -8.52 9.08 -11.81
N THR A 57 -7.73 8.92 -12.88
CA THR A 57 -7.31 10.01 -13.78
C THR A 57 -8.49 10.57 -14.60
N ASP A 58 -9.32 9.70 -15.14
CA ASP A 58 -10.51 10.06 -15.92
C ASP A 58 -11.55 10.78 -15.06
N ARG A 59 -11.71 10.39 -13.79
CA ARG A 59 -12.68 11.02 -12.90
C ARG A 59 -12.21 12.39 -12.44
N LYS A 60 -10.94 12.54 -12.05
CA LYS A 60 -10.44 13.84 -11.59
C LYS A 60 -10.38 14.87 -12.75
N SER A 61 -10.08 14.43 -13.98
CA SER A 61 -10.03 15.33 -15.14
C SER A 61 -11.40 15.90 -15.54
N GLN A 62 -12.50 15.29 -15.08
CA GLN A 62 -13.86 15.81 -15.24
C GLN A 62 -14.16 17.01 -14.32
N ARG A 63 -13.27 17.34 -13.37
CA ARG A 63 -13.42 18.51 -12.50
C ARG A 63 -12.46 19.63 -12.88
N PRO A 64 -12.86 20.90 -12.72
CA PRO A 64 -11.99 22.05 -12.96
C PRO A 64 -10.73 22.10 -12.08
N ASP A 65 -10.79 21.54 -10.86
CA ASP A 65 -9.66 21.50 -9.93
C ASP A 65 -8.73 20.30 -10.15
N ASN A 66 -9.08 19.38 -11.06
CA ASN A 66 -8.35 18.14 -11.33
C ASN A 66 -8.12 17.27 -10.07
N LEU A 67 -9.04 17.33 -9.09
CA LEU A 67 -8.97 16.57 -7.84
C LEU A 67 -9.93 15.38 -7.86
N PHE A 68 -9.47 14.24 -7.32
CA PHE A 68 -10.33 13.09 -7.09
C PHE A 68 -10.94 13.18 -5.69
N THR A 69 -12.28 13.22 -5.60
CA THR A 69 -13.01 13.44 -4.34
C THR A 69 -13.75 12.20 -3.86
N SER A 70 -14.17 12.22 -2.60
CA SER A 70 -14.83 11.10 -1.95
C SER A 70 -16.11 10.60 -2.65
N ARG A 71 -16.88 11.50 -3.27
CA ARG A 71 -18.09 11.17 -4.06
C ARG A 71 -17.80 10.47 -5.38
N MET A 72 -16.58 10.55 -5.89
CA MET A 72 -16.19 9.92 -7.15
C MET A 72 -15.84 8.44 -6.98
N VAL A 73 -15.70 7.96 -5.75
CA VAL A 73 -15.50 6.53 -5.46
C VAL A 73 -16.81 5.79 -5.69
N ASP A 74 -16.99 5.28 -6.90
CA ASP A 74 -18.13 4.45 -7.29
C ASP A 74 -17.69 2.97 -7.40
N PRO A 75 -18.12 2.10 -6.48
CA PRO A 75 -17.78 0.68 -6.50
C PRO A 75 -18.21 -0.04 -7.79
N THR A 76 -19.29 0.43 -8.44
CA THR A 76 -19.80 -0.19 -9.67
C THR A 76 -18.91 0.12 -10.87
N ALA A 77 -18.35 1.33 -10.92
CA ALA A 77 -17.39 1.75 -11.94
C ALA A 77 -16.01 1.12 -11.78
N ILE A 78 -15.61 0.78 -10.54
CA ILE A 78 -14.35 0.06 -10.25
C ILE A 78 -14.41 -1.41 -10.71
N GLY A 79 -15.62 -1.98 -10.79
CA GLY A 79 -15.87 -3.28 -11.42
C GLY A 79 -15.08 -4.43 -10.80
N LYS A 80 -14.43 -5.25 -11.64
CA LYS A 80 -13.76 -6.50 -11.22
C LYS A 80 -12.55 -6.29 -10.30
N VAL A 81 -11.99 -5.08 -10.25
CA VAL A 81 -10.87 -4.75 -9.36
C VAL A 81 -11.33 -4.62 -7.90
N LEU A 82 -12.64 -4.46 -7.64
CA LEU A 82 -13.19 -4.19 -6.31
C LEU A 82 -12.77 -5.21 -5.23
N SER A 83 -12.63 -6.49 -5.60
CA SER A 83 -12.16 -7.54 -4.67
C SER A 83 -10.71 -7.34 -4.19
N LYS A 84 -9.94 -6.49 -4.85
CA LYS A 84 -8.54 -6.12 -4.58
C LYS A 84 -8.40 -4.68 -4.05
N ILE A 85 -9.52 -4.00 -3.79
CA ILE A 85 -9.50 -2.63 -3.27
C ILE A 85 -9.50 -2.62 -1.75
N LEU A 86 -8.69 -1.74 -1.18
CA LEU A 86 -8.80 -1.26 0.18
C LEU A 86 -9.20 0.21 0.10
N LEU A 87 -10.29 0.58 0.77
CA LEU A 87 -10.65 1.98 0.97
C LEU A 87 -10.38 2.30 2.43
N LEU A 88 -9.54 3.29 2.69
CA LEU A 88 -9.18 3.67 4.04
C LEU A 88 -9.61 5.11 4.32
N ASP A 89 -10.27 5.34 5.45
CA ASP A 89 -10.52 6.68 5.99
C ASP A 89 -9.25 7.15 6.73
N VAL A 90 -8.76 8.34 6.38
CA VAL A 90 -7.58 8.93 7.04
C VAL A 90 -7.87 9.16 8.52
N ALA A 91 -6.91 8.80 9.37
CA ALA A 91 -6.92 9.09 10.81
C ALA A 91 -5.61 9.79 11.21
N ASP A 92 -5.66 10.55 12.30
CA ASP A 92 -4.49 11.19 12.90
C ASP A 92 -3.62 11.92 11.87
N ASP A 93 -4.22 12.78 11.04
CA ASP A 93 -3.53 13.53 9.97
C ASP A 93 -2.62 12.66 9.08
N GLY A 94 -3.06 11.44 8.74
CA GLY A 94 -2.33 10.53 7.87
C GLY A 94 -1.26 9.68 8.56
N PHE A 95 -1.12 9.76 9.88
CA PHE A 95 -0.28 8.84 10.67
C PHE A 95 -0.93 7.46 10.85
N ASP A 96 -2.22 7.34 10.60
CA ASP A 96 -2.96 6.08 10.59
C ASP A 96 -4.12 6.16 9.59
N ALA A 97 -4.79 5.03 9.36
CA ALA A 97 -5.99 5.00 8.54
C ALA A 97 -6.89 3.82 8.95
N ARG A 98 -8.21 4.01 8.88
CA ARG A 98 -9.20 2.97 9.19
C ARG A 98 -9.68 2.29 7.92
N TYR A 99 -9.65 0.97 7.86
CA TYR A 99 -10.22 0.21 6.76
C TYR A 99 -11.74 0.40 6.72
N ARG A 100 -12.23 1.14 5.72
CA ARG A 100 -13.65 1.31 5.42
C ARG A 100 -14.19 0.17 4.56
N VAL A 101 -13.40 -0.23 3.57
CA VAL A 101 -13.65 -1.40 2.71
C VAL A 101 -12.38 -2.22 2.68
N TYR A 102 -12.53 -3.53 2.89
CA TYR A 102 -11.47 -4.50 2.72
C TYR A 102 -11.89 -5.51 1.65
N GLY A 103 -11.26 -5.43 0.47
CA GLY A 103 -11.63 -6.24 -0.69
C GLY A 103 -11.67 -7.73 -0.39
N THR A 104 -12.75 -8.39 -0.84
CA THR A 104 -13.03 -9.81 -0.52
C THR A 104 -12.00 -10.79 -1.07
N GLY A 105 -11.32 -10.43 -2.16
CA GLY A 105 -10.22 -11.22 -2.72
C GLY A 105 -8.97 -11.17 -1.83
N ILE A 106 -8.74 -10.05 -1.15
CA ILE A 106 -7.64 -9.90 -0.19
C ILE A 106 -7.98 -10.64 1.10
N SER A 107 -9.19 -10.47 1.65
CA SER A 107 -9.57 -11.14 2.90
C SER A 107 -9.63 -12.66 2.75
N SER A 108 -10.07 -13.17 1.60
CA SER A 108 -10.05 -14.61 1.31
C SER A 108 -8.63 -15.17 1.23
N MET A 109 -7.67 -14.38 0.76
CA MET A 109 -6.27 -14.79 0.65
C MET A 109 -5.52 -14.71 1.98
N VAL A 110 -5.73 -13.64 2.74
CA VAL A 110 -5.08 -13.41 4.05
C VAL A 110 -5.80 -14.17 5.17
N GLY A 111 -7.01 -14.66 4.91
CA GLY A 111 -7.86 -15.37 5.89
C GLY A 111 -8.45 -14.45 6.96
N LYS A 112 -8.39 -13.13 6.77
CA LYS A 112 -8.85 -12.13 7.74
C LYS A 112 -9.35 -10.87 7.06
N ASP A 113 -10.49 -10.37 7.55
CA ASP A 113 -11.06 -9.07 7.20
C ASP A 113 -10.69 -8.04 8.27
N TRP A 114 -10.09 -6.93 7.85
CA TRP A 114 -9.67 -5.83 8.74
C TRP A 114 -10.63 -4.64 8.72
N THR A 115 -11.79 -4.76 8.08
CA THR A 115 -12.83 -3.71 8.04
C THR A 115 -13.14 -3.19 9.45
N GLY A 116 -13.18 -1.87 9.59
CA GLY A 116 -13.38 -1.16 10.85
C GLY A 116 -12.12 -1.00 11.71
N LYS A 117 -11.02 -1.70 11.42
CA LYS A 117 -9.75 -1.60 12.16
C LYS A 117 -8.82 -0.55 11.57
N LEU A 118 -7.96 -0.01 12.41
CA LEU A 118 -6.84 0.85 12.00
C LEU A 118 -5.69 0.03 11.39
N VAL A 119 -4.88 0.66 10.55
CA VAL A 119 -3.62 0.09 10.05
C VAL A 119 -2.70 -0.22 11.23
N SER A 120 -2.62 0.64 12.25
CA SER A 120 -1.85 0.35 13.47
C SER A 120 -2.38 -0.85 14.27
N GLU A 121 -3.71 -1.02 14.37
CA GLU A 121 -4.31 -2.19 15.02
C GLU A 121 -3.97 -3.49 14.28
N MET A 122 -4.04 -3.46 12.94
CA MET A 122 -3.63 -4.58 12.10
C MET A 122 -2.15 -4.90 12.31
N ASN A 123 -1.27 -3.89 12.21
CA ASN A 123 0.17 -4.02 12.42
C ASN A 123 0.53 -4.62 13.79
N ARG A 124 -0.11 -4.15 14.87
CA ARG A 124 0.05 -4.70 16.23
C ARG A 124 -0.39 -6.16 16.31
N SER A 125 -1.48 -6.51 15.66
CA SER A 125 -1.99 -7.89 15.67
C SER A 125 -1.14 -8.85 14.84
N VAL A 126 -0.55 -8.42 13.73
CA VAL A 126 0.34 -9.27 12.91
C VAL A 126 1.81 -9.21 13.37
N ARG A 127 2.18 -8.21 14.17
CA ARG A 127 3.55 -7.94 14.64
C ARG A 127 4.58 -7.96 13.50
N SER A 128 4.19 -7.37 12.37
CA SER A 128 5.05 -7.31 11.18
C SER A 128 6.02 -6.13 11.26
N ASN A 129 7.26 -6.37 10.85
CA ASN A 129 8.27 -5.32 10.61
C ASN A 129 7.86 -4.31 9.52
N GLN A 130 6.84 -4.62 8.71
CA GLN A 130 6.30 -3.71 7.69
C GLN A 130 5.40 -2.60 8.27
N ALA A 131 5.20 -2.56 9.59
CA ALA A 131 4.37 -1.56 10.25
C ALA A 131 4.82 -0.12 9.94
N LEU A 132 6.13 0.13 10.02
CA LEU A 132 6.71 1.43 9.72
C LEU A 132 6.52 1.78 8.24
N PHE A 133 6.84 0.82 7.35
CA PHE A 133 6.68 0.96 5.91
C PHE A 133 5.25 1.35 5.50
N TYR A 134 4.23 0.65 5.99
CA TYR A 134 2.84 0.94 5.64
C TYR A 134 2.42 2.35 6.08
N ARG A 135 2.74 2.73 7.31
CA ARG A 135 2.34 4.04 7.86
C ARG A 135 3.11 5.18 7.22
N ALA A 136 4.41 5.02 6.96
CA ALA A 136 5.23 6.00 6.25
C ALA A 136 4.74 6.25 4.82
N CYS A 137 4.34 5.20 4.08
CA CYS A 137 3.80 5.36 2.73
C CYS A 137 2.48 6.14 2.72
N TYR A 138 1.55 5.85 3.64
CA TYR A 138 0.31 6.63 3.76
C TYR A 138 0.58 8.07 4.16
N ARG A 139 1.51 8.30 5.08
CA ARG A 139 1.93 9.63 5.50
C ARG A 139 2.54 10.44 4.35
N ALA A 140 3.38 9.81 3.52
CA ALA A 140 3.96 10.44 2.33
C ALA A 140 2.88 10.84 1.30
N VAL A 141 1.90 9.96 1.02
CA VAL A 141 0.76 10.29 0.14
C VAL A 141 -0.10 11.41 0.73
N PHE A 142 -0.37 11.38 2.03
CA PHE A 142 -1.13 12.43 2.71
C PHE A 142 -0.48 13.81 2.57
N ARG A 143 0.84 13.89 2.75
CA ARG A 143 1.60 15.16 2.66
C ARG A 143 1.72 15.69 1.25
N THR A 144 1.89 14.82 0.27
CA THR A 144 2.21 15.22 -1.10
C THR A 144 0.99 15.29 -2.00
N ALA A 145 -0.12 14.65 -1.62
CA ALA A 145 -1.28 14.41 -2.48
C ALA A 145 -0.92 13.76 -3.83
N LYS A 146 0.21 13.04 -3.90
CA LYS A 146 0.67 12.32 -5.08
C LYS A 146 0.37 10.83 -4.93
N PRO A 147 -0.06 10.14 -6.01
CA PRO A 147 -0.23 8.70 -5.95
C PRO A 147 1.13 8.00 -5.78
N LEU A 148 1.14 6.89 -5.04
CA LEU A 148 2.35 6.16 -4.67
C LEU A 148 2.18 4.69 -5.01
N TYR A 149 3.17 4.12 -5.70
CA TYR A 149 3.30 2.69 -5.93
C TYR A 149 4.35 2.11 -4.98
N THR A 150 4.09 0.90 -4.48
CA THR A 150 5.05 0.13 -3.70
C THR A 150 5.07 -1.33 -4.12
N HIS A 151 6.25 -1.93 -4.10
CA HIS A 151 6.47 -3.35 -4.29
C HIS A 151 7.32 -3.87 -3.13
N HIS A 152 6.80 -4.86 -2.39
CA HIS A 152 7.52 -5.44 -1.25
C HIS A 152 7.26 -6.94 -1.12
N GLN A 153 8.29 -7.69 -0.76
CA GLN A 153 8.20 -9.10 -0.43
C GLN A 153 7.54 -9.26 0.96
N PRO A 154 6.65 -10.25 1.18
CA PRO A 154 6.30 -10.66 2.52
C PRO A 154 7.49 -11.41 3.15
N LEU A 155 7.43 -11.61 4.47
CA LEU A 155 8.45 -12.35 5.21
C LEU A 155 8.63 -13.77 4.63
N SER A 156 9.87 -14.28 4.65
CA SER A 156 10.35 -15.47 3.92
C SER A 156 9.70 -16.82 4.28
N TRP A 157 8.60 -16.84 5.03
CA TRP A 157 7.86 -18.03 5.46
C TRP A 157 6.38 -18.04 5.05
N ILE A 158 5.93 -17.08 4.22
CA ILE A 158 4.56 -17.01 3.71
C ILE A 158 4.55 -17.37 2.21
N ASP A 159 3.57 -18.16 1.78
CA ASP A 159 3.39 -18.70 0.42
C ASP A 159 2.89 -17.65 -0.62
N ALA A 160 3.18 -16.37 -0.37
CA ALA A 160 2.98 -15.25 -1.28
C ALA A 160 4.37 -14.67 -1.63
N SER A 161 4.64 -14.32 -2.88
CA SER A 161 5.97 -13.77 -3.22
C SER A 161 6.08 -12.29 -3.01
N ALA A 162 5.04 -11.51 -3.28
CA ALA A 162 5.16 -10.07 -3.18
C ALA A 162 3.79 -9.41 -3.04
N TRP A 163 3.79 -8.18 -2.56
CA TRP A 163 2.65 -7.29 -2.57
C TRP A 163 2.97 -6.07 -3.42
N LYS A 164 2.08 -5.79 -4.37
CA LYS A 164 2.12 -4.58 -5.21
C LYS A 164 0.94 -3.71 -4.83
N ARG A 165 1.21 -2.50 -4.33
CA ARG A 165 0.20 -1.55 -3.86
C ARG A 165 0.27 -0.28 -4.67
N LEU A 166 -0.87 0.13 -5.20
CA LEU A 166 -1.08 1.46 -5.75
C LEU A 166 -1.97 2.22 -4.78
N ILE A 167 -1.47 3.31 -4.21
CA ILE A 167 -2.15 4.16 -3.23
C ILE A 167 -2.53 5.47 -3.92
N LEU A 168 -3.82 5.75 -4.00
CA LEU A 168 -4.36 6.96 -4.63
C LEU A 168 -4.98 7.88 -3.57
N PRO A 169 -4.64 9.18 -3.58
CA PRO A 169 -5.22 10.15 -2.67
C PRO A 169 -6.66 10.48 -3.07
N VAL A 170 -7.52 10.62 -2.06
CA VAL A 170 -8.92 11.02 -2.22
C VAL A 170 -9.18 12.24 -1.33
N HIS A 171 -9.58 13.34 -1.97
CA HIS A 171 -9.82 14.62 -1.34
C HIS A 171 -11.23 14.67 -0.74
N ASP A 172 -11.42 15.58 0.22
CA ASP A 172 -12.75 16.05 0.58
C ASP A 172 -13.41 16.80 -0.59
N GLU A 173 -14.69 17.10 -0.44
CA GLU A 173 -15.46 17.76 -1.50
C GLU A 173 -14.95 19.18 -1.81
N ALA A 174 -14.32 19.82 -0.83
CA ALA A 174 -13.72 21.14 -0.96
C ALA A 174 -12.34 21.10 -1.65
N GLY A 175 -11.73 19.92 -1.80
CA GLY A 175 -10.41 19.77 -2.42
C GLY A 175 -9.23 20.20 -1.52
N VAL A 176 -9.47 20.39 -0.23
CA VAL A 176 -8.49 20.97 0.71
C VAL A 176 -7.69 19.88 1.42
N LYS A 177 -8.32 18.74 1.74
CA LYS A 177 -7.71 17.70 2.58
C LYS A 177 -7.83 16.33 1.95
N ILE A 178 -6.80 15.50 2.12
CA ILE A 178 -6.92 14.06 1.89
C ILE A 178 -7.73 13.45 3.04
N VAL A 179 -8.88 12.87 2.71
CA VAL A 179 -9.78 12.24 3.69
C VAL A 179 -9.82 10.72 3.55
N ARG A 180 -9.41 10.19 2.40
CA ARG A 180 -9.31 8.74 2.16
C ARG A 180 -8.11 8.37 1.30
N PHE A 181 -7.74 7.10 1.39
CA PHE A 181 -6.87 6.44 0.42
C PHE A 181 -7.66 5.37 -0.32
N LEU A 182 -7.61 5.40 -1.65
CA LEU A 182 -8.10 4.33 -2.51
C LEU A 182 -6.89 3.48 -2.93
N VAL A 183 -6.86 2.22 -2.51
CA VAL A 183 -5.68 1.36 -2.68
C VAL A 183 -6.04 0.11 -3.46
N CYS A 184 -5.30 -0.21 -4.53
CA CYS A 184 -5.32 -1.55 -5.12
C CYS A 184 -4.14 -2.36 -4.60
N ASN A 185 -4.44 -3.43 -3.88
CA ASN A 185 -3.48 -4.30 -3.23
C ASN A 185 -3.48 -5.68 -3.90
N LEU A 186 -2.40 -5.99 -4.61
CA LEU A 186 -2.24 -7.22 -5.37
C LEU A 186 -1.19 -8.09 -4.71
N ALA A 187 -1.52 -9.35 -4.45
CA ALA A 187 -0.51 -10.35 -4.17
C ALA A 187 0.05 -10.91 -5.49
N GLU A 188 1.36 -11.06 -5.54
CA GLU A 188 2.05 -11.90 -6.50
C GLU A 188 2.22 -13.28 -5.86
N LYS A 189 1.88 -14.34 -6.60
CA LYS A 189 2.20 -15.71 -6.17
C LYS A 189 3.67 -15.94 -6.44
N GLY A 190 4.36 -16.55 -5.47
CA GLY A 190 5.74 -16.97 -5.69
C GLY A 190 5.81 -17.99 -6.79
N ARG A 191 6.88 -17.89 -7.57
CA ARG A 191 7.38 -19.03 -8.32
C ARG A 191 7.64 -20.14 -7.31
N GLU A 192 7.11 -21.34 -7.55
CA GLU A 192 7.58 -22.54 -6.86
C GLU A 192 9.09 -22.68 -7.14
N LEU A 193 9.89 -22.58 -6.09
CA LEU A 193 11.32 -22.87 -6.18
C LEU A 193 11.50 -24.37 -6.31
N SER A 194 12.32 -24.79 -7.26
CA SER A 194 12.70 -26.20 -7.39
C SER A 194 13.48 -26.65 -6.14
N SER A 195 13.48 -27.96 -5.86
CA SER A 195 14.25 -28.52 -4.74
C SER A 195 15.75 -28.18 -4.77
N GLN A 196 16.29 -27.86 -5.95
CA GLN A 196 17.67 -27.42 -6.14
C GLN A 196 17.89 -25.96 -5.70
N GLU A 197 16.93 -25.09 -5.97
CA GLU A 197 16.97 -23.68 -5.54
C GLU A 197 16.77 -23.55 -4.03
N TRP A 198 15.95 -24.42 -3.43
CA TRP A 198 15.84 -24.55 -1.98
C TRP A 198 17.16 -24.91 -1.32
N LYS A 199 17.92 -25.85 -1.90
CA LYS A 199 19.26 -26.20 -1.39
C LYS A 199 20.24 -25.03 -1.49
N LEU A 200 20.27 -24.35 -2.64
CA LEU A 200 21.17 -23.20 -2.85
C LEU A 200 20.89 -22.05 -1.87
N LEU A 201 19.62 -21.74 -1.61
CA LEU A 201 19.24 -20.71 -0.64
C LEU A 201 19.52 -21.12 0.81
N HIS A 202 19.44 -22.42 1.12
CA HIS A 202 19.81 -22.93 2.43
C HIS A 202 21.33 -22.84 2.65
N ASP A 203 22.12 -23.24 1.66
CA ASP A 203 23.57 -23.25 1.74
C ASP A 203 24.16 -21.83 1.82
N GLN A 204 23.59 -20.86 1.09
CA GLN A 204 23.99 -19.44 1.15
C GLN A 204 23.62 -18.73 2.47
N ARG A 205 22.71 -19.30 3.26
CA ARG A 205 22.21 -18.69 4.50
C ARG A 205 22.95 -19.17 5.76
N TYR A 206 23.71 -20.26 5.64
CA TYR A 206 24.48 -20.87 6.73
C TYR A 206 25.96 -21.06 6.40
N SER A 207 26.47 -20.35 5.38
CA SER A 207 27.90 -20.15 5.11
C SER A 207 28.32 -18.72 5.45
#